data_AF-A0A2A2GJ67-F1
#
_entry.id   AF-A0A2A2GJ67-F1
#
_cell.length_a   1.000
_cell.length_b   1.000
_cell.length_c   1.000
_cell.angle_alpha   90.00
_cell.angle_beta   90.00
_cell.angle_gamma   90.00
#
_symmetry.space_group_name_H-M   'P 1'
#
loop_
_entity.id
_entity.type
_entity.pdbx_description
1 polymer ?
#
loop_
_entity_poly.entity_id
_entity_poly.type
_entity_poly.pdbx_seq_one_letter_code
_entity_poly.pdbx_strand_id
1 'polypeptide(L)'
;MDERKVENAAEAVSRTARQTQDAAESAASAAEDTSAAAQQTTQAASRTSEAAQTSAKAAQVTAKAAVVTKDSAERRTELAGDRTVFAAERTYAAWVRTGLVGLASGIGARALLEGLIPGWMIMGQASVLILFSIFCFIAGVWRQIFRTELLAPDIRKLPGWVLISINLFLALVAAAALVGIWVHGEA
;
A
#
# COMPACT_ATOMS: atom_id res chain seq x y z
N MET A 1 -55.76 -96.61 4.03
CA MET A 1 -55.38 -95.23 4.42
C MET A 1 -54.51 -94.71 3.28
N ASP A 2 -54.98 -93.67 2.58
CA ASP A 2 -54.60 -93.29 1.21
C ASP A 2 -53.13 -92.82 1.04
N GLU A 3 -52.31 -93.59 0.30
CA GLU A 3 -50.96 -93.17 -0.13
C GLU A 3 -50.97 -91.86 -0.94
N ARG A 4 -52.00 -91.65 -1.78
CA ARG A 4 -52.13 -90.42 -2.60
C ARG A 4 -52.37 -89.15 -1.80
N LYS A 5 -52.92 -89.24 -0.58
CA LYS A 5 -53.06 -88.07 0.31
C LYS A 5 -51.73 -87.70 0.95
N VAL A 6 -50.91 -88.70 1.29
CA VAL A 6 -49.59 -88.51 1.89
C VAL A 6 -48.63 -87.91 0.86
N GLU A 7 -48.69 -88.37 -0.39
CA GLU A 7 -47.88 -87.87 -1.51
C GLU A 7 -48.24 -86.41 -1.87
N ASN A 8 -49.53 -86.08 -1.97
CA ASN A 8 -49.98 -84.69 -2.18
C ASN A 8 -49.61 -83.75 -1.01
N ALA A 9 -49.67 -84.24 0.23
CA ALA A 9 -49.25 -83.47 1.39
C ALA A 9 -47.73 -83.23 1.38
N ALA A 10 -46.94 -84.24 0.99
CA ALA A 10 -45.49 -84.11 0.84
C ALA A 10 -45.10 -83.12 -0.27
N GLU A 11 -45.83 -83.11 -1.40
CA GLU A 11 -45.65 -82.12 -2.46
C GLU A 11 -46.04 -80.70 -2.06
N ALA A 12 -47.12 -80.53 -1.28
CA ALA A 12 -47.53 -79.22 -0.78
C ALA A 12 -46.49 -78.64 0.19
N VAL A 13 -45.92 -79.49 1.05
CA VAL A 13 -44.82 -79.12 1.95
C VAL A 13 -43.56 -78.76 1.17
N SER A 14 -43.19 -79.51 0.14
CA SER A 14 -41.99 -79.22 -0.66
C SER A 14 -42.14 -77.94 -1.49
N ARG A 15 -43.34 -77.65 -2.02
CA ARG A 15 -43.66 -76.38 -2.68
C ARG A 15 -43.57 -75.19 -1.72
N THR A 16 -44.14 -75.34 -0.53
CA THR A 16 -44.07 -74.31 0.52
C THR A 16 -42.62 -74.05 0.92
N ALA A 17 -41.81 -75.11 1.09
CA ALA A 17 -40.40 -75.00 1.42
C ALA A 17 -39.59 -74.26 0.33
N ARG A 18 -39.81 -74.57 -0.96
CA ARG A 18 -39.19 -73.85 -2.08
C ARG A 18 -39.60 -72.38 -2.11
N GLN A 19 -40.90 -72.11 -1.94
CA GLN A 19 -41.41 -70.74 -1.96
C GLN A 19 -40.86 -69.90 -0.81
N THR A 20 -40.65 -70.48 0.37
CA THR A 20 -39.97 -69.81 1.48
C THR A 20 -38.48 -69.61 1.24
N GLN A 21 -37.83 -70.52 0.50
CA GLN A 21 -36.42 -70.41 0.14
C GLN A 21 -36.19 -69.30 -0.90
N ASP A 22 -37.02 -69.24 -1.95
CA ASP A 22 -36.97 -68.19 -2.97
C ASP A 22 -37.27 -66.81 -2.36
N ALA A 23 -38.24 -66.75 -1.43
CA ALA A 23 -38.53 -65.53 -0.68
C ALA A 23 -37.35 -65.10 0.21
N ALA A 24 -36.67 -66.05 0.87
CA ALA A 24 -35.48 -65.78 1.66
C ALA A 24 -34.29 -65.31 0.80
N GLU A 25 -34.07 -65.90 -0.37
CA GLU A 25 -33.04 -65.46 -1.33
C GLU A 25 -33.31 -64.05 -1.86
N SER A 26 -34.56 -63.74 -2.22
CA SER A 26 -34.94 -62.40 -2.70
C SER A 26 -34.82 -61.33 -1.59
N ALA A 27 -35.10 -61.69 -0.34
CA ALA A 27 -34.89 -60.80 0.80
C ALA A 27 -33.40 -60.58 1.08
N ALA A 28 -32.57 -61.60 0.90
CA ALA A 28 -31.12 -61.50 1.03
C ALA A 28 -30.52 -60.60 -0.07
N SER A 29 -30.93 -60.76 -1.33
CA SER A 29 -30.46 -59.89 -2.43
C SER A 29 -30.90 -58.44 -2.25
N ALA A 30 -32.14 -58.20 -1.82
CA ALA A 30 -32.63 -56.85 -1.53
C ALA A 30 -31.87 -56.18 -0.36
N ALA A 31 -31.44 -56.96 0.64
CA ALA A 31 -30.61 -56.47 1.73
C ALA A 31 -29.19 -56.11 1.25
N GLU A 32 -28.59 -56.91 0.36
CA GLU A 32 -27.30 -56.59 -0.27
C GLU A 32 -27.37 -55.32 -1.13
N ASP A 33 -28.40 -55.17 -1.96
CA ASP A 33 -28.61 -53.98 -2.79
C ASP A 33 -28.80 -52.71 -1.94
N THR A 34 -29.55 -52.83 -0.84
CA THR A 34 -29.75 -51.72 0.10
C THR A 34 -28.46 -51.33 0.82
N SER A 35 -27.64 -52.32 1.20
CA SER A 35 -26.30 -52.10 1.77
C SER A 35 -25.37 -51.42 0.77
N ALA A 36 -25.37 -51.87 -0.49
CA ALA A 36 -24.59 -51.27 -1.57
C ALA A 36 -25.01 -49.81 -1.85
N ALA A 37 -26.32 -49.52 -1.88
CA ALA A 37 -26.85 -48.17 -2.02
C ALA A 37 -26.45 -47.26 -0.83
N ALA A 38 -26.51 -47.78 0.40
CA ALA A 38 -26.08 -47.05 1.60
C ALA A 38 -24.57 -46.74 1.57
N GLN A 39 -23.74 -47.67 1.11
CA GLN A 39 -22.30 -47.48 0.93
C GLN A 39 -22.00 -46.42 -0.14
N GLN A 40 -22.67 -46.46 -1.29
CA GLN A 40 -22.53 -45.46 -2.34
C GLN A 40 -22.90 -44.05 -1.86
N THR A 41 -23.99 -43.94 -1.08
CA THR A 41 -24.44 -42.66 -0.51
C THR A 41 -23.41 -42.11 0.49
N THR A 42 -22.83 -42.99 1.31
CA THR A 42 -21.75 -42.62 2.25
C THR A 42 -20.50 -42.15 1.51
N GLN A 43 -20.14 -42.82 0.41
CA GLN A 43 -18.98 -42.44 -0.41
C GLN A 43 -19.22 -41.12 -1.18
N ALA A 44 -20.44 -40.86 -1.65
CA ALA A 44 -20.80 -39.58 -2.25
C ALA A 44 -20.73 -38.42 -1.23
N ALA A 45 -21.18 -38.66 0.00
CA ALA A 45 -21.07 -37.70 1.09
C ALA A 45 -19.60 -37.42 1.48
N SER A 46 -18.75 -38.45 1.52
CA SER A 46 -17.32 -38.28 1.83
C SER A 46 -16.61 -37.46 0.74
N ARG A 47 -16.85 -37.77 -0.53
CA ARG A 47 -16.30 -36.99 -1.68
C ARG A 47 -16.77 -35.53 -1.66
N THR A 48 -18.03 -35.29 -1.31
CA THR A 48 -18.57 -33.92 -1.20
C THR A 48 -17.92 -33.16 -0.05
N SER A 49 -17.68 -33.81 1.10
CA SER A 49 -16.94 -33.23 2.23
C SER A 49 -15.48 -32.91 1.87
N GLU A 50 -14.79 -33.82 1.17
CA GLU A 50 -13.43 -33.61 0.68
C GLU A 50 -13.36 -32.44 -0.33
N ALA A 51 -14.31 -32.37 -1.26
CA ALA A 51 -14.41 -31.25 -2.20
C ALA A 51 -14.67 -29.92 -1.48
N ALA A 52 -15.57 -29.91 -0.48
CA ALA A 52 -15.83 -28.74 0.35
C ALA A 52 -14.57 -28.28 1.11
N GLN A 53 -13.84 -29.21 1.73
CA GLN A 53 -12.57 -28.89 2.41
C GLN A 53 -11.51 -28.35 1.45
N THR A 54 -11.41 -28.93 0.26
CA THR A 54 -10.47 -28.48 -0.78
C THR A 54 -10.81 -27.06 -1.23
N SER A 55 -12.11 -26.77 -1.42
CA SER A 55 -12.59 -25.42 -1.76
C SER A 55 -12.31 -24.39 -0.65
N ALA A 56 -12.48 -24.78 0.61
CA ALA A 56 -12.20 -23.92 1.76
C ALA A 56 -10.71 -23.59 1.89
N LYS A 57 -9.83 -24.58 1.68
CA LYS A 57 -8.37 -24.37 1.63
C LYS A 57 -7.98 -23.44 0.47
N ALA A 58 -8.56 -23.64 -0.71
CA ALA A 58 -8.32 -22.77 -1.87
C ALA A 58 -8.74 -21.32 -1.57
N ALA A 59 -9.93 -21.12 -0.99
CA ALA A 59 -10.41 -19.80 -0.58
C ALA A 59 -9.47 -19.12 0.44
N GLN A 60 -8.96 -19.88 1.42
CA GLN A 60 -8.01 -19.35 2.40
C GLN A 60 -6.67 -18.94 1.76
N VAL A 61 -6.16 -19.75 0.82
CA VAL A 61 -4.93 -19.42 0.07
C VAL A 61 -5.14 -18.16 -0.77
N THR A 62 -6.27 -18.04 -1.46
CA THR A 62 -6.61 -16.85 -2.25
C THR A 62 -6.75 -15.62 -1.35
N ALA A 63 -7.40 -15.74 -0.19
CA ALA A 63 -7.52 -14.65 0.78
C ALA A 63 -6.15 -14.19 1.29
N LYS A 64 -5.27 -15.14 1.65
CA LYS A 64 -3.90 -14.83 2.09
C LYS A 64 -3.09 -14.17 0.96
N ALA A 65 -3.21 -14.68 -0.27
CA ALA A 65 -2.55 -14.09 -1.44
C ALA A 65 -3.06 -12.68 -1.74
N ALA A 66 -4.37 -12.43 -1.59
CA ALA A 66 -4.97 -11.11 -1.75
C ALA A 66 -4.44 -10.11 -0.71
N VAL A 67 -4.32 -10.53 0.56
CA VAL A 67 -3.73 -9.70 1.62
C VAL A 67 -2.27 -9.36 1.32
N VAL A 68 -1.45 -10.36 0.93
CA VAL A 68 -0.03 -10.14 0.58
C VAL A 68 0.11 -9.20 -0.63
N THR A 69 -0.78 -9.35 -1.62
CA THR A 69 -0.79 -8.49 -2.81
C THR A 69 -1.17 -7.06 -2.46
N LYS A 70 -2.17 -6.87 -1.60
CA LYS A 70 -2.59 -5.55 -1.11
C LYS A 70 -1.47 -4.87 -0.33
N ASP A 71 -0.86 -5.56 0.63
CA ASP A 71 0.27 -5.05 1.42
C ASP A 71 1.45 -4.65 0.52
N SER A 72 1.77 -5.49 -0.46
CA SER A 72 2.82 -5.19 -1.45
C SER A 72 2.50 -3.96 -2.30
N ALA A 73 1.23 -3.74 -2.65
CA ALA A 73 0.78 -2.60 -3.43
C ALA A 73 0.80 -1.30 -2.60
N GLU A 74 0.31 -1.34 -1.35
CA GLU A 74 0.35 -0.22 -0.41
C GLU A 74 1.80 0.22 -0.16
N ARG A 75 2.71 -0.73 0.08
CA ARG A 75 4.14 -0.45 0.28
C ARG A 75 4.82 0.18 -0.93
N ARG A 76 4.45 -0.24 -2.15
CA ARG A 76 4.93 0.41 -3.39
C ARG A 76 4.41 1.84 -3.53
N THR A 77 3.18 2.07 -3.10
CA THR A 77 2.53 3.39 -3.16
C THR A 77 3.18 4.36 -2.17
N GLU A 78 3.43 3.89 -0.95
CA GLU A 78 4.18 4.62 0.08
C GLU A 78 5.60 4.97 -0.39
N LEU A 79 6.35 3.98 -0.89
CA LEU A 79 7.71 4.18 -1.38
C LEU A 79 7.76 5.13 -2.60
N ALA A 80 6.71 5.17 -3.41
CA ALA A 80 6.59 6.17 -4.47
C ALA A 80 6.37 7.57 -3.90
N GLY A 81 5.50 7.70 -2.88
CA GLY A 81 5.30 8.93 -2.11
C GLY A 81 6.60 9.47 -1.51
N ASP A 82 7.37 8.62 -0.84
CA ASP A 82 8.64 8.99 -0.21
C ASP A 82 9.65 9.57 -1.20
N ARG A 83 9.75 9.00 -2.41
CA ARG A 83 10.65 9.51 -3.45
C ARG A 83 10.28 10.91 -3.92
N THR A 84 8.98 11.21 -4.02
CA THR A 84 8.53 12.56 -4.41
C THR A 84 8.86 13.60 -3.35
N VAL A 85 8.75 13.21 -2.06
CA VAL A 85 9.10 14.08 -0.92
C VAL A 85 10.61 14.32 -0.87
N PHE A 86 11.44 13.27 -0.97
CA PHE A 86 12.90 13.44 -0.98
C PHE A 86 13.42 14.27 -2.16
N ALA A 87 12.81 14.12 -3.33
CA ALA A 87 13.13 14.97 -4.48
C ALA A 87 12.80 16.44 -4.18
N ALA A 88 11.63 16.72 -3.59
CA ALA A 88 11.26 18.06 -3.18
C ALA A 88 12.22 18.65 -2.13
N GLU A 89 12.64 17.89 -1.14
CA GLU A 89 13.60 18.34 -0.12
C GLU A 89 14.97 18.71 -0.71
N ARG A 90 15.47 17.93 -1.68
CA ARG A 90 16.72 18.26 -2.39
C ARG A 90 16.64 19.58 -3.15
N THR A 91 15.51 19.82 -3.83
CA THR A 91 15.32 21.10 -4.53
C THR A 91 15.27 22.26 -3.53
N TYR A 92 14.57 22.11 -2.40
CA TYR A 92 14.52 23.12 -1.35
C TYR A 92 15.91 23.42 -0.78
N ALA A 93 16.70 22.39 -0.45
CA ALA A 93 18.06 22.59 0.03
C ALA A 93 18.95 23.31 -1.00
N ALA A 94 18.74 23.05 -2.30
CA ALA A 94 19.43 23.78 -3.37
C ALA A 94 19.01 25.26 -3.44
N TRP A 95 17.71 25.56 -3.34
CA TRP A 95 17.19 26.94 -3.30
C TRP A 95 17.76 27.71 -2.10
N VAL A 96 17.75 27.13 -0.90
CA VAL A 96 18.28 27.78 0.31
C VAL A 96 19.79 27.98 0.21
N ARG A 97 20.54 26.97 -0.28
CA ARG A 97 21.99 27.08 -0.46
C ARG A 97 22.36 28.20 -1.44
N THR A 98 21.70 28.24 -2.60
CA THR A 98 21.98 29.27 -3.60
C THR A 98 21.57 30.65 -3.12
N GLY A 99 20.47 30.79 -2.36
CA GLY A 99 20.10 32.04 -1.69
C GLY A 99 21.14 32.49 -0.64
N LEU A 100 21.68 31.57 0.18
CA LEU A 100 22.74 31.90 1.14
C LEU A 100 24.04 32.36 0.47
N VAL A 101 24.46 31.67 -0.59
CA VAL A 101 25.65 32.05 -1.37
C VAL A 101 25.42 33.41 -2.06
N GLY A 102 24.24 33.64 -2.61
CA GLY A 102 23.86 34.93 -3.19
C GLY A 102 23.93 36.06 -2.16
N LEU A 103 23.40 35.84 -0.95
CA LEU A 103 23.40 36.82 0.12
C LEU A 103 24.83 37.13 0.59
N ALA A 104 25.63 36.09 0.85
CA ALA A 104 27.03 36.25 1.24
C ALA A 104 27.84 36.97 0.16
N SER A 105 27.61 36.63 -1.11
CA SER A 105 28.28 37.27 -2.25
C SER A 105 27.83 38.72 -2.43
N GLY A 106 26.55 39.03 -2.26
CA GLY A 106 26.05 40.40 -2.35
C GLY A 106 26.63 41.32 -1.27
N ILE A 107 26.73 40.83 -0.03
CA ILE A 107 27.36 41.57 1.07
C ILE A 107 28.88 41.67 0.85
N GLY A 108 29.53 40.57 0.47
CA GLY A 108 30.98 40.52 0.26
C GLY A 108 31.44 41.35 -0.94
N ALA A 109 30.67 41.39 -2.02
CA ALA A 109 30.98 42.17 -3.21
C ALA A 109 31.09 43.67 -2.90
N ARG A 110 30.23 44.20 -2.01
CA ARG A 110 30.34 45.58 -1.55
C ARG A 110 31.66 45.83 -0.82
N ALA A 111 32.00 44.99 0.14
CA ALA A 111 33.21 45.16 0.96
C ALA A 111 34.51 44.96 0.16
N LEU A 112 34.51 44.10 -0.85
CA LEU A 112 35.70 43.78 -1.63
C LEU A 112 35.95 44.74 -2.80
N LEU A 113 34.90 45.34 -3.36
CA LEU A 113 35.00 46.18 -4.56
C LEU A 113 35.02 47.68 -4.25
N GLU A 114 34.84 48.04 -2.97
CA GLU A 114 34.92 49.42 -2.49
C GLU A 114 36.27 50.05 -2.88
N GLY A 115 36.23 51.18 -3.60
CA GLY A 115 37.41 51.89 -4.08
C GLY A 115 38.05 51.38 -5.39
N LEU A 116 37.60 50.25 -5.95
CA LEU A 116 38.15 49.65 -7.18
C LEU A 116 37.32 49.95 -8.43
N ILE A 117 35.99 50.07 -8.29
CA ILE A 117 35.05 50.28 -9.41
C ILE A 117 33.99 51.31 -9.02
N PRO A 118 33.28 51.92 -10.00
CA PRO A 118 32.25 52.91 -9.73
C PRO A 118 31.15 52.36 -8.82
N GLY A 119 30.84 53.09 -7.74
CA GLY A 119 29.91 52.67 -6.70
C GLY A 119 28.53 52.24 -7.23
N TRP A 120 28.02 52.91 -8.26
CA TRP A 120 26.73 52.56 -8.88
C TRP A 120 26.69 51.12 -9.43
N MET A 121 27.81 50.62 -9.95
CA MET A 121 27.90 49.26 -10.50
C MET A 121 27.96 48.20 -9.40
N ILE A 122 28.64 48.52 -8.29
CA ILE A 122 28.72 47.67 -7.09
C ILE A 122 27.34 47.58 -6.42
N MET A 123 26.65 48.71 -6.27
CA MET A 123 25.29 48.76 -5.70
C MET A 123 24.30 47.98 -6.57
N GLY A 124 24.40 48.09 -7.89
CA GLY A 124 23.57 47.33 -8.82
C GLY A 124 23.77 45.81 -8.67
N GLN A 125 25.03 45.36 -8.65
CA GLN A 125 25.35 43.93 -8.57
C GLN A 125 24.93 43.34 -7.21
N ALA A 126 25.27 44.01 -6.11
CA ALA A 126 24.90 43.59 -4.76
C ALA A 126 23.38 43.52 -4.57
N SER A 127 22.64 44.52 -5.09
CA SER A 127 21.18 44.54 -5.03
C SER A 127 20.56 43.36 -5.76
N VAL A 128 21.05 43.01 -6.96
CA VAL A 128 20.54 41.87 -7.72
C VAL A 128 20.78 40.54 -6.97
N LEU A 129 21.96 40.34 -6.39
CA LEU A 129 22.25 39.12 -5.63
C LEU A 129 21.40 39.01 -4.35
N ILE A 130 21.20 40.12 -3.64
CA ILE A 130 20.38 40.12 -2.42
C ILE A 130 18.90 39.93 -2.74
N LEU A 131 18.38 40.58 -3.79
CA LEU A 131 17.00 40.37 -4.26
C LEU A 131 16.78 38.92 -4.71
N PHE A 132 17.74 38.34 -5.43
CA PHE A 132 17.69 36.92 -5.80
C PHE A 132 17.64 36.02 -4.56
N SER A 133 18.39 36.36 -3.51
CA SER A 133 18.38 35.62 -2.25
C SER A 133 17.04 35.71 -1.52
N ILE A 134 16.46 36.92 -1.44
CA ILE A 134 15.11 37.15 -0.91
C ILE A 134 14.09 36.29 -1.67
N PHE A 135 14.16 36.28 -2.99
CA PHE A 135 13.29 35.46 -3.84
C PHE A 135 13.42 33.96 -3.50
N CYS A 136 14.65 33.44 -3.36
CA CYS A 136 14.88 32.05 -2.99
C CYS A 136 14.24 31.68 -1.64
N PHE A 137 14.33 32.56 -0.63
CA PHE A 137 13.72 32.31 0.69
C PHE A 137 12.20 32.40 0.65
N ILE A 138 11.64 33.38 -0.07
CA ILE A 138 10.18 33.52 -0.26
C ILE A 138 9.61 32.30 -1.00
N ALA A 139 10.29 31.82 -2.05
CA ALA A 139 9.90 30.59 -2.75
C ALA A 139 9.86 29.38 -1.79
N GLY A 140 10.80 29.32 -0.83
CA GLY A 140 10.80 28.33 0.24
C GLY A 140 9.57 28.40 1.16
N VAL A 141 9.15 29.62 1.55
CA VAL A 141 7.94 29.84 2.35
C VAL A 141 6.66 29.53 1.56
N TRP A 142 6.59 30.01 0.31
CA TRP A 142 5.44 29.79 -0.58
C TRP A 142 5.19 28.29 -0.79
N ARG A 143 6.25 27.53 -1.07
CA ARG A 143 6.19 26.06 -1.17
C ARG A 143 5.58 25.40 0.07
N GLN A 144 5.89 25.89 1.27
CA GLN A 144 5.41 25.31 2.53
C GLN A 144 3.91 25.53 2.74
N ILE A 145 3.42 26.71 2.38
CA ILE A 145 2.00 27.06 2.49
C ILE A 145 1.16 26.24 1.49
N PHE A 146 1.69 25.99 0.29
CA PHE A 146 0.98 25.27 -0.78
C PHE A 146 1.31 23.76 -0.86
N ARG A 147 1.88 23.15 0.20
CA ARG A 147 2.04 21.69 0.19
C ARG A 147 0.69 21.00 0.31
N THR A 148 0.27 20.33 -0.76
CA THR A 148 -0.79 19.32 -0.70
C THR A 148 -0.28 18.13 0.11
N GLU A 149 -1.01 17.77 1.16
CA GLU A 149 -0.71 16.64 2.02
C GLU A 149 -0.82 15.34 1.22
N LEU A 150 0.32 14.80 0.78
CA LEU A 150 0.35 13.47 0.17
C LEU A 150 0.06 12.43 1.26
N LEU A 151 -0.72 11.42 0.89
CA LEU A 151 -1.15 10.32 1.76
C LEU A 151 0.06 9.78 2.54
N ALA A 152 -0.04 9.88 3.88
CA ALA A 152 0.99 9.74 4.90
C ALA A 152 2.23 8.91 4.50
N PRO A 153 3.34 9.58 4.11
CA PRO A 153 4.65 8.93 4.06
C PRO A 153 5.16 8.68 5.49
N ASP A 154 5.56 7.45 5.82
CA ASP A 154 6.18 7.04 7.10
C ASP A 154 7.64 7.53 7.19
N ILE A 155 7.83 8.84 7.06
CA ILE A 155 9.13 9.48 7.25
C ILE A 155 8.97 10.61 8.25
N ARG A 156 9.98 10.77 9.12
CA ARG A 156 10.10 11.92 10.03
C ARG A 156 10.13 13.22 9.23
N LYS A 157 8.98 13.88 9.13
CA LYS A 157 8.83 15.19 8.49
C LYS A 157 9.52 16.24 9.36
N LEU A 158 10.41 17.04 8.77
CA LEU A 158 10.86 18.28 9.40
C LEU A 158 9.61 19.16 9.62
N PRO A 159 9.37 19.67 10.85
CA PRO A 159 8.17 20.45 11.14
C PRO A 159 8.12 21.67 10.21
N GLY A 160 7.07 21.75 9.40
CA GLY A 160 6.94 22.77 8.35
C GLY A 160 7.05 24.19 8.91
N TRP A 161 6.58 24.39 10.14
CA TRP A 161 6.67 25.65 10.86
C TRP A 161 8.12 26.10 11.14
N VAL A 162 9.03 25.19 11.49
CA VAL A 162 10.45 25.53 11.71
C VAL A 162 11.09 26.03 10.42
N LEU A 163 10.81 25.36 9.30
CA LEU A 163 11.28 25.77 7.98
C LEU A 163 10.72 27.13 7.56
N ILE A 164 9.44 27.40 7.83
CA ILE A 164 8.84 28.73 7.58
C ILE A 164 9.56 29.80 8.40
N SER A 165 9.73 29.57 9.71
CA SER A 165 10.40 30.52 10.60
C SER A 165 11.84 30.81 10.17
N ILE A 166 12.61 29.79 9.78
CA ILE A 166 13.99 29.95 9.30
C ILE A 166 14.01 30.77 8.01
N ASN A 167 13.25 30.41 6.96
CA ASN A 167 13.30 31.16 5.70
C ASN A 167 12.80 32.60 5.86
N LEU A 168 11.76 32.82 6.67
CA LEU A 168 11.26 34.15 6.95
C LEU A 168 12.34 34.99 7.64
N PHE A 169 13.03 34.41 8.62
CA PHE A 169 14.15 35.07 9.27
C PHE A 169 15.27 35.40 8.29
N LEU A 170 15.68 34.47 7.42
CA LEU A 170 16.70 34.72 6.41
C LEU A 170 16.26 35.81 5.40
N ALA A 171 14.99 35.83 5.01
CA ALA A 171 14.44 36.87 4.14
C ALA A 171 14.48 38.25 4.81
N LEU A 172 14.18 38.33 6.12
CA LEU A 172 14.29 39.56 6.90
C LEU A 172 15.74 40.04 7.00
N VAL A 173 16.69 39.12 7.25
CA VAL A 173 18.13 39.44 7.27
C VAL A 173 18.58 39.97 5.90
N ALA A 174 18.14 39.33 4.81
CA ALA A 174 18.45 39.76 3.45
C ALA A 174 17.86 41.15 3.14
N ALA A 175 16.62 41.41 3.55
CA ALA A 175 15.98 42.72 3.38
C ALA A 175 16.70 43.81 4.20
N ALA A 176 17.09 43.51 5.45
CA ALA A 176 17.89 44.41 6.27
C ALA A 176 19.25 44.70 5.64
N ALA A 177 19.92 43.70 5.06
CA ALA A 177 21.16 43.89 4.31
C ALA A 177 20.96 44.78 3.09
N LEU A 178 19.87 44.60 2.32
CA LEU A 178 19.55 45.44 1.18
C LEU A 178 19.35 46.91 1.60
N VAL A 179 18.57 47.15 2.66
CA VAL A 179 18.36 48.49 3.21
C VAL A 179 19.68 49.08 3.72
N GLY A 180 20.49 48.28 4.42
CA GLY A 180 21.79 48.71 4.93
C GLY A 180 22.74 49.17 3.82
N ILE A 181 22.78 48.45 2.69
CA ILE A 181 23.60 48.83 1.53
C ILE A 181 23.14 50.16 0.93
N TRP A 182 21.83 50.40 0.85
CA TRP A 182 21.29 51.66 0.36
C TRP A 182 21.56 52.82 1.34
N VAL A 183 21.33 52.63 2.64
CA VAL A 183 21.53 53.69 3.65
C VAL A 183 23.00 54.08 3.78
N HIS A 184 23.93 53.13 3.69
CA HIS A 184 25.38 53.40 3.74
C HIS A 184 26.01 53.62 2.36
N GLY A 185 25.27 53.43 1.27
CA GLY A 185 25.73 53.64 -0.10
C GLY A 185 25.54 55.07 -0.62
N GLU A 186 24.68 55.83 0.06
CA GLU A 186 24.40 57.25 -0.21
C GLU A 186 25.32 58.20 0.59
N ALA A 187 26.23 57.66 1.43
CA ALA A 187 27.23 58.40 2.20
C ALA A 187 28.62 58.27 1.57
#